data_AF-A0A6G7LSP1-F1
#
_entry.id   AF-A0A6G7LSP1-F1
#
_cell.length_a   1.000
_cell.length_b   1.000
_cell.length_c   1.000
_cell.angle_alpha   90.00
_cell.angle_beta   90.00
_cell.angle_gamma   90.00
#
_symmetry.space_group_name_H-M   'P 1'
#
loop_
_entity.id
_entity.type
_entity.pdbx_description
1 polymer ?
#
loop_
_entity_poly.entity_id
_entity_poly.type
_entity_poly.pdbx_seq_one_letter_code
_entity_poly.pdbx_strand_id
1 'polypeptide(L)'
;MSIQSHAVHRLYEYRQSLSTKPYASRGKNLVRCGRCLLEQSFCTCEHRRLLPSKAAFALVMYDAEVLKPSNSGRLIADLIPDTHAFLWSRTQPDPQLLALLENPDYQPYLVFPGEYALPGQEVVTEALSEVLANQGEPEQAKRPLFILLDGSWREAVKMFRKSSYLHQLPMLSFSAETLARYQLRKGSRDFQMGTAEVAILTLQSLGEEGCADALDTWFKLFISSSLATRSRLVKHKPEQIQLLKQQFARQVTDLYSEQITYHP
;
A
#
# COMPACT_ATOMS: atom_id res chain seq x y z
N MET A 1 9.29 9.16 -20.86
CA MET A 1 9.64 9.68 -19.53
C MET A 1 10.06 8.51 -18.65
N SER A 2 11.25 8.53 -18.04
CA SER A 2 11.68 7.45 -17.14
C SER A 2 10.91 7.55 -15.82
N ILE A 3 10.27 6.47 -15.39
CA ILE A 3 9.56 6.43 -14.12
C ILE A 3 10.57 6.46 -12.98
N GLN A 4 10.39 7.41 -12.07
CA GLN A 4 11.25 7.56 -10.91
C GLN A 4 11.16 6.33 -10.00
N SER A 5 12.32 5.81 -9.60
CA SER A 5 12.41 4.70 -8.65
C SER A 5 11.92 5.13 -7.26
N HIS A 6 11.12 4.30 -6.60
CA HIS A 6 10.58 4.53 -5.24
C HIS A 6 11.15 3.49 -4.26
N ALA A 7 10.82 3.58 -2.97
CA ALA A 7 11.40 2.72 -1.93
C ALA A 7 11.26 1.21 -2.22
N VAL A 8 10.09 0.74 -2.66
CA VAL A 8 9.90 -0.69 -2.97
C VAL A 8 10.74 -1.17 -4.17
N HIS A 9 11.00 -0.33 -5.18
CA HIS A 9 11.89 -0.68 -6.29
C HIS A 9 13.33 -0.86 -5.80
N ARG A 10 13.80 0.03 -4.92
CA ARG A 10 15.14 -0.08 -4.31
C ARG A 10 15.24 -1.32 -3.41
N LEU A 11 14.20 -1.61 -2.62
CA LEU A 11 14.17 -2.81 -1.78
C LEU A 11 14.15 -4.09 -2.62
N TYR A 12 13.43 -4.09 -3.75
CA TYR A 12 13.42 -5.18 -4.70
C TYR A 12 14.81 -5.43 -5.29
N GLU A 13 15.48 -4.39 -5.80
CA GLU A 13 16.84 -4.45 -6.35
C GLU A 13 17.83 -4.97 -5.29
N TYR A 14 17.77 -4.45 -4.06
CA TYR A 14 18.58 -4.93 -2.94
C TYR A 14 18.31 -6.42 -2.65
N ARG A 15 17.05 -6.83 -2.52
CA ARG A 15 16.70 -8.22 -2.21
C ARG A 15 17.10 -9.18 -3.33
N GLN A 16 17.03 -8.75 -4.59
CA GLN A 16 17.54 -9.50 -5.73
C GLN A 16 19.06 -9.68 -5.65
N SER A 17 19.81 -8.64 -5.26
CA SER A 17 21.28 -8.71 -5.14
C SER A 17 21.75 -9.73 -4.09
N LEU A 18 20.94 -9.98 -3.05
CA LEU A 18 21.19 -11.01 -2.04
C LEU A 18 20.86 -12.43 -2.52
N SER A 19 20.17 -12.58 -3.65
CA SER A 19 19.68 -13.87 -4.11
C SER A 19 20.78 -14.65 -4.82
N THR A 20 21.23 -15.75 -4.23
CA THR A 20 22.21 -16.67 -4.85
C THR A 20 21.60 -17.59 -5.90
N LYS A 21 20.27 -17.58 -6.05
CA LYS A 21 19.51 -18.32 -7.07
C LYS A 21 18.49 -17.39 -7.76
N PRO A 22 18.24 -17.53 -9.07
CA PRO A 22 17.19 -16.77 -9.74
C PRO A 22 15.82 -17.06 -9.11
N TYR A 23 15.04 -16.03 -8.80
CA TYR A 23 13.67 -16.20 -8.29
C TYR A 23 12.77 -16.78 -9.38
N ALA A 24 12.43 -18.06 -9.29
CA ALA A 24 11.56 -18.76 -10.23
C ALA A 24 10.09 -18.48 -9.91
N SER A 25 9.56 -17.34 -10.36
CA SER A 25 8.12 -17.06 -10.27
C SER A 25 7.31 -17.94 -11.23
N ARG A 26 6.03 -18.19 -10.93
CA ARG A 26 5.10 -18.79 -11.90
C ARG A 26 5.05 -17.92 -13.17
N GLY A 27 5.19 -18.54 -14.34
CA GLY A 27 5.28 -17.83 -15.63
C GLY A 27 6.71 -17.47 -16.04
N LYS A 28 7.69 -18.34 -15.79
CA LYS A 28 9.13 -18.13 -16.09
C LYS A 28 9.48 -17.69 -17.52
N ASN A 29 8.61 -17.93 -18.50
CA ASN A 29 8.82 -17.54 -19.91
C ASN A 29 8.27 -16.15 -20.24
N LEU A 30 7.69 -15.46 -19.25
CA LEU A 30 7.07 -14.16 -19.43
C LEU A 30 8.11 -13.04 -19.30
N VAL A 31 8.24 -12.22 -20.32
CA VAL A 31 9.06 -11.00 -20.23
C VAL A 31 8.28 -9.95 -19.44
N ARG A 32 8.81 -9.61 -18.26
CA ARG A 32 8.15 -8.67 -17.34
C ARG A 32 8.80 -7.29 -17.40
N CYS A 33 8.00 -6.26 -17.15
CA CYS A 33 8.51 -4.92 -16.87
C CYS A 33 9.37 -4.95 -15.60
N GLY A 34 10.58 -4.38 -15.64
CA GLY A 34 11.48 -4.31 -14.48
C GLY A 34 11.02 -3.39 -13.34
N ARG A 35 9.89 -2.70 -13.51
CA ARG A 35 9.28 -1.85 -12.48
C ARG A 35 7.98 -2.46 -11.97
N CYS A 36 6.96 -2.55 -12.82
CA CYS A 36 5.65 -3.05 -12.40
C CYS A 36 5.54 -4.58 -12.27
N LEU A 37 6.52 -5.33 -12.77
CA LEU A 37 6.54 -6.79 -12.82
C LEU A 37 5.36 -7.43 -13.59
N LEU A 38 4.51 -6.65 -14.23
CA LEU A 38 3.53 -7.13 -15.22
C LEU A 38 4.24 -7.57 -16.51
N GLU A 39 3.56 -8.35 -17.34
CA GLU A 39 4.00 -8.63 -18.72
C GLU A 39 4.19 -7.31 -19.48
N GLN A 40 5.20 -7.24 -20.36
CA GLN A 40 5.56 -5.99 -21.05
C GLN A 40 4.40 -5.35 -21.82
N SER A 41 3.58 -6.14 -22.53
CA SER A 41 2.44 -5.66 -23.31
C SER A 41 1.27 -5.17 -22.44
N PHE A 42 1.23 -5.59 -21.16
CA PHE A 42 0.25 -5.13 -20.15
C PHE A 42 0.86 -4.21 -19.10
N CYS A 43 2.03 -3.63 -19.38
CA CYS A 43 2.68 -2.68 -18.50
C CYS A 43 1.80 -1.43 -18.26
N THR A 44 1.67 -1.01 -17.00
CA THR A 44 0.84 0.15 -16.61
C THR A 44 1.66 1.37 -16.22
N CYS A 45 2.98 1.19 -16.11
CA CYS A 45 3.97 2.13 -15.63
C CYS A 45 3.86 3.56 -16.19
N GLU A 46 3.56 3.74 -17.48
CA GLU A 46 3.41 5.07 -18.10
C GLU A 46 2.26 5.91 -17.53
N HIS A 47 1.24 5.24 -16.98
CA HIS A 47 0.05 5.87 -16.41
C HIS A 47 0.22 6.25 -14.95
N ARG A 48 1.30 5.80 -14.28
CA ARG A 48 1.57 6.11 -12.88
C ARG A 48 1.58 7.63 -12.66
N ARG A 49 0.90 8.08 -11.60
CA ARG A 49 0.90 9.49 -11.15
C ARG A 49 1.05 9.53 -9.65
N LEU A 50 1.77 10.53 -9.15
CA LEU A 50 1.84 10.78 -7.72
C LEU A 50 0.53 11.42 -7.25
N LEU A 51 0.14 11.17 -6.01
CA LEU A 51 -1.03 11.73 -5.38
C LEU A 51 -0.60 12.69 -4.26
N PRO A 52 -1.34 13.79 -4.04
CA PRO A 52 -0.97 14.77 -3.04
C PRO A 52 -1.58 14.40 -1.68
N SER A 53 -1.11 13.29 -1.12
CA SER A 53 -1.58 12.73 0.16
C SER A 53 -0.80 13.28 1.35
N LYS A 54 -1.49 13.47 2.48
CA LYS A 54 -0.91 13.74 3.80
C LYS A 54 -0.52 12.45 4.52
N ALA A 55 -0.93 11.28 4.05
CA ALA A 55 -0.47 10.01 4.59
C ALA A 55 0.99 9.75 4.23
N ALA A 56 1.74 9.17 5.17
CA ALA A 56 2.98 8.47 4.89
C ALA A 56 2.79 6.98 5.15
N PHE A 57 3.53 6.12 4.45
CA PHE A 57 3.44 4.67 4.62
C PHE A 57 4.81 4.05 4.88
N ALA A 58 4.88 3.09 5.80
CA ALA A 58 6.03 2.21 5.98
C ALA A 58 5.63 0.76 5.70
N LEU A 59 6.10 0.23 4.57
CA LEU A 59 5.90 -1.16 4.20
C LEU A 59 6.99 -2.03 4.83
N VAL A 60 6.63 -2.80 5.84
CA VAL A 60 7.53 -3.79 6.44
C VAL A 60 7.23 -5.12 5.75
N MET A 61 8.10 -5.56 4.85
CA MET A 61 7.82 -6.65 3.91
C MET A 61 8.49 -7.96 4.34
N TYR A 62 7.75 -9.06 4.29
CA TYR A 62 8.34 -10.39 4.48
C TYR A 62 9.33 -10.72 3.35
N ASP A 63 10.36 -11.52 3.65
CA ASP A 63 11.51 -11.71 2.76
C ASP A 63 11.16 -12.12 1.32
N ALA A 64 10.31 -13.13 1.17
CA ALA A 64 9.88 -13.61 -0.13
C ALA A 64 8.82 -12.71 -0.78
N GLU A 65 8.12 -11.88 -0.01
CA GLU A 65 7.03 -11.02 -0.47
C GLU A 65 7.56 -9.94 -1.41
N VAL A 66 8.72 -9.37 -1.09
CA VAL A 66 9.39 -8.34 -1.90
C VAL A 66 9.50 -8.74 -3.37
N LEU A 67 9.81 -10.02 -3.65
CA LEU A 67 10.07 -10.50 -5.01
C LEU A 67 8.81 -10.93 -5.77
N LYS A 68 7.63 -10.94 -5.15
CA LYS A 68 6.39 -11.45 -5.78
C LYS A 68 5.85 -10.44 -6.80
N PRO A 69 5.63 -10.85 -8.07
CA PRO A 69 4.95 -10.00 -9.05
C PRO A 69 3.51 -9.65 -8.70
N SER A 70 2.90 -10.34 -7.72
CA SER A 70 1.54 -10.08 -7.24
C SER A 70 1.50 -9.21 -5.99
N ASN A 71 2.66 -8.78 -5.46
CA ASN A 71 2.71 -7.91 -4.31
C ASN A 71 1.94 -6.62 -4.62
N SER A 72 0.94 -6.30 -3.80
CA SER A 72 0.13 -5.09 -3.99
C SER A 72 0.62 -3.92 -3.14
N GLY A 73 1.47 -4.14 -2.14
CA GLY A 73 2.09 -3.08 -1.35
C GLY A 73 2.87 -2.07 -2.22
N ARG A 74 3.55 -2.54 -3.27
CA ARG A 74 4.23 -1.67 -4.26
C ARG A 74 3.33 -0.62 -4.90
N LEU A 75 2.03 -0.88 -5.01
CA LEU A 75 1.08 0.04 -5.64
C LEU A 75 0.86 1.30 -4.78
N ILE A 76 1.09 1.22 -3.48
CA ILE A 76 1.07 2.36 -2.57
C ILE A 76 2.26 3.27 -2.92
N ALA A 77 3.47 2.71 -3.04
CA ALA A 77 4.68 3.45 -3.42
C ALA A 77 4.64 3.98 -4.87
N ASP A 78 3.83 3.38 -5.74
CA ASP A 78 3.57 3.92 -7.07
C ASP A 78 2.86 5.29 -6.96
N LEU A 79 1.97 5.49 -5.99
CA LEU A 79 1.10 6.67 -5.95
C LEU A 79 1.45 7.66 -4.82
N ILE A 80 1.81 7.18 -3.63
CA ILE A 80 2.07 8.00 -2.45
C ILE A 80 3.58 8.27 -2.36
N PRO A 81 4.05 9.52 -2.52
CA PRO A 81 5.48 9.83 -2.56
C PRO A 81 6.21 9.46 -1.26
N ASP A 82 5.57 9.71 -0.13
CA ASP A 82 6.09 9.46 1.20
C ASP A 82 5.85 8.02 1.64
N THR A 83 6.38 7.08 0.84
CA THR A 83 6.32 5.65 1.10
C THR A 83 7.73 5.09 1.31
N HIS A 84 7.93 4.48 2.47
CA HIS A 84 9.12 3.76 2.85
C HIS A 84 8.89 2.25 2.74
N ALA A 85 9.97 1.48 2.54
CA ALA A 85 9.90 0.04 2.41
C ALA A 85 11.12 -0.61 3.06
N PHE A 86 10.89 -1.60 3.91
CA PHE A 86 11.92 -2.26 4.72
C PHE A 86 11.77 -3.78 4.63
N LEU A 87 12.90 -4.49 4.63
CA LEU A 87 12.91 -5.94 4.76
C LEU A 87 12.67 -6.31 6.22
N TRP A 88 11.68 -7.15 6.48
CA TRP A 88 11.44 -7.64 7.83
C TRP A 88 12.52 -8.65 8.25
N SER A 89 13.05 -8.45 9.45
CA SER A 89 13.95 -9.40 10.10
C SER A 89 13.48 -9.65 11.53
N ARG A 90 13.38 -10.93 11.89
CA ARG A 90 12.96 -11.35 13.23
C ARG A 90 13.93 -10.91 14.33
N THR A 91 15.22 -10.80 14.00
CA THR A 91 16.30 -10.67 14.99
C THR A 91 17.11 -9.40 14.81
N GLN A 92 17.09 -8.79 13.62
CA GLN A 92 17.87 -7.60 13.29
C GLN A 92 16.97 -6.63 12.52
N PRO A 93 16.06 -5.91 13.20
CA PRO A 93 15.23 -4.90 12.55
C PRO A 93 16.09 -3.88 11.80
N ASP A 94 15.59 -3.36 10.69
CA ASP A 94 16.30 -2.34 9.92
C ASP A 94 16.47 -1.07 10.77
N PRO A 95 17.71 -0.57 10.99
CA PRO A 95 17.93 0.64 11.76
C PRO A 95 17.20 1.87 11.20
N GLN A 96 17.00 1.94 9.88
CA GLN A 96 16.25 3.04 9.26
C GLN A 96 14.75 2.97 9.56
N LEU A 97 14.20 1.76 9.72
CA LEU A 97 12.82 1.59 10.18
C LEU A 97 12.68 2.12 11.62
N LEU A 98 13.59 1.73 12.52
CA LEU A 98 13.54 2.19 13.91
C LEU A 98 13.66 3.71 14.01
N ALA A 99 14.61 4.30 13.27
CA ALA A 99 14.77 5.75 13.21
C ALA A 99 13.53 6.47 12.63
N LEU A 100 12.85 5.89 11.64
CA LEU A 100 11.63 6.44 11.09
C LEU A 100 10.47 6.44 12.11
N LEU A 101 10.37 5.39 12.93
CA LEU A 101 9.34 5.28 13.98
C LEU A 101 9.53 6.30 15.12
N GLU A 102 10.77 6.76 15.34
CA GLU A 102 11.12 7.74 16.36
C GLU A 102 11.17 9.18 15.81
N ASN A 103 11.00 9.36 14.50
CA ASN A 103 11.10 10.67 13.88
C ASN A 103 9.98 11.62 14.39
N PRO A 104 10.34 12.81 14.92
CA PRO A 104 9.37 13.74 15.49
C PRO A 104 8.34 14.28 14.48
N ASP A 105 8.64 14.24 13.18
CA ASP A 105 7.75 14.71 12.12
C ASP A 105 6.56 13.76 11.88
N TYR A 106 6.66 12.51 12.34
CA TYR A 106 5.67 11.47 12.12
C TYR A 106 4.93 11.04 13.39
N GLN A 107 3.65 10.74 13.24
CA GLN A 107 2.85 9.99 14.21
C GLN A 107 2.63 8.57 13.67
N PRO A 108 3.36 7.56 14.18
CA PRO A 108 3.25 6.20 13.69
C PRO A 108 1.96 5.51 14.17
N TYR A 109 1.27 4.83 13.25
CA TYR A 109 0.14 3.95 13.51
C TYR A 109 0.40 2.58 12.88
N LEU A 110 0.31 1.52 13.67
CA LEU A 110 0.32 0.16 13.15
C LEU A 110 -1.06 -0.18 12.59
N VAL A 111 -1.19 -0.45 11.30
CA VAL A 111 -2.47 -0.89 10.73
C VAL A 111 -2.58 -2.41 10.87
N PHE A 112 -3.36 -2.85 11.86
CA PHE A 112 -3.52 -4.27 12.18
C PHE A 112 -4.84 -4.51 12.93
N PRO A 113 -5.43 -5.73 12.90
CA PRO A 113 -6.68 -5.95 13.59
C PRO A 113 -6.54 -5.82 15.12
N GLY A 114 -7.42 -5.03 15.72
CA GLY A 114 -7.42 -4.68 17.14
C GLY A 114 -7.54 -5.88 18.09
N GLU A 115 -8.04 -7.02 17.61
CA GLU A 115 -8.06 -8.28 18.37
C GLU A 115 -6.65 -8.80 18.72
N TYR A 116 -5.61 -8.34 18.02
CA TYR A 116 -4.21 -8.66 18.30
C TYR A 116 -3.54 -7.63 19.23
N ALA A 117 -4.21 -6.52 19.56
CA ALA A 117 -3.66 -5.50 20.43
C ALA A 117 -3.25 -6.11 21.78
N LEU A 118 -2.09 -5.69 22.28
CA LEU A 118 -1.61 -6.12 23.58
C LEU A 118 -2.31 -5.33 24.70
N PRO A 119 -2.33 -5.85 25.94
CA PRO A 119 -2.85 -5.08 27.08
C PRO A 119 -2.16 -3.71 27.19
N GLY A 120 -2.96 -2.64 27.16
CA GLY A 120 -2.47 -1.26 27.23
C GLY A 120 -2.04 -0.66 25.89
N GLN A 121 -2.06 -1.42 24.80
CA GLN A 121 -1.85 -0.86 23.45
C GLN A 121 -3.13 -0.16 22.99
N GLU A 122 -3.02 1.12 22.63
CA GLU A 122 -4.15 1.91 22.13
C GLU A 122 -4.68 1.33 20.82
N VAL A 123 -6.01 1.24 20.69
CA VAL A 123 -6.67 0.82 19.44
C VAL A 123 -7.57 1.95 18.97
N VAL A 124 -7.26 2.47 17.79
CA VAL A 124 -8.02 3.51 17.11
C VAL A 124 -8.95 2.83 16.11
N THR A 125 -10.27 2.96 16.32
CA THR A 125 -11.31 2.37 15.46
C THR A 125 -12.16 3.39 14.72
N GLU A 126 -12.01 4.67 15.08
CA GLU A 126 -12.77 5.80 14.54
C GLU A 126 -12.12 6.38 13.27
N ALA A 127 -12.81 7.30 12.61
CA ALA A 127 -12.23 8.04 11.49
C ALA A 127 -11.02 8.84 12.02
N LEU A 128 -9.82 8.48 11.56
CA LEU A 128 -8.56 9.09 12.00
C LEU A 128 -8.54 10.61 11.74
N SER A 129 -9.31 11.08 10.76
CA SER A 129 -9.53 12.52 10.53
C SER A 129 -10.03 13.26 11.78
N GLU A 130 -10.89 12.65 12.59
CA GLU A 130 -11.42 13.23 13.84
C GLU A 130 -10.37 13.19 14.96
N VAL A 131 -9.62 12.09 15.04
CA VAL A 131 -8.50 11.96 15.99
C VAL A 131 -7.43 13.01 15.72
N LEU A 132 -7.05 13.21 14.45
CA LEU A 132 -6.04 14.18 14.05
C LEU A 132 -6.53 15.64 14.18
N ALA A 133 -7.83 15.91 13.95
CA ALA A 133 -8.41 17.23 14.18
C ALA A 133 -8.33 17.68 15.64
N ASN A 134 -8.28 16.74 16.58
CA ASN A 134 -8.19 17.00 18.01
C ASN A 134 -6.74 17.13 18.55
N GLN A 135 -5.71 16.97 17.70
CA GLN A 135 -4.29 16.99 18.13
C GLN A 135 -3.67 18.40 18.27
N GLY A 136 -4.46 19.48 18.17
CA GLY A 136 -4.01 20.86 18.44
C GLY A 136 -3.77 21.70 17.18
N GLU A 137 -3.00 22.78 17.32
CA GLU A 137 -2.74 23.75 16.25
C GLU A 137 -2.13 23.09 14.98
N PRO A 138 -2.59 23.45 13.77
CA PRO A 138 -2.18 22.81 12.51
C PRO A 138 -0.66 22.78 12.26
N GLU A 139 0.09 23.75 12.80
CA GLU A 139 1.54 23.86 12.64
C GLU A 139 2.35 22.84 13.46
N GLN A 140 1.71 22.16 14.43
CA GLN A 140 2.33 21.13 15.27
C GLN A 140 1.81 19.72 14.97
N ALA A 141 0.88 19.57 14.02
CA ALA A 141 0.29 18.29 13.67
C ALA A 141 1.31 17.40 12.95
N LYS A 142 1.73 16.33 13.64
CA LYS A 142 2.61 15.32 13.07
C LYS A 142 1.93 14.60 11.89
N ARG A 143 2.72 14.29 10.87
CA ARG A 143 2.21 13.56 9.71
C ARG A 143 1.89 12.11 10.10
N PRO A 144 0.69 11.56 9.80
CA PRO A 144 0.41 10.17 10.11
C PRO A 144 1.27 9.23 9.24
N LEU A 145 2.00 8.33 9.90
CA LEU A 145 2.80 7.28 9.28
C LEU A 145 2.13 5.92 9.52
N PHE A 146 1.66 5.28 8.47
CA PHE A 146 0.97 3.99 8.55
C PHE A 146 1.92 2.83 8.29
N ILE A 147 2.14 2.00 9.31
CA ILE A 147 2.97 0.80 9.20
C ILE A 147 2.09 -0.35 8.72
N LEU A 148 2.40 -0.88 7.54
CA LEU A 148 1.74 -2.07 6.98
C LEU A 148 2.69 -3.27 7.00
N LEU A 149 2.21 -4.38 7.54
CA LEU A 149 2.93 -5.66 7.53
C LEU A 149 2.59 -6.42 6.25
N ASP A 150 3.51 -6.38 5.28
CA ASP A 150 3.28 -6.87 3.93
C ASP A 150 3.78 -8.31 3.76
N GLY A 151 2.83 -9.22 3.60
CA GLY A 151 3.05 -10.66 3.49
C GLY A 151 1.71 -11.39 3.46
N SER A 152 1.73 -12.72 3.41
CA SER A 152 0.51 -13.48 3.70
C SER A 152 0.01 -13.20 5.12
N TRP A 153 -1.27 -13.45 5.38
CA TRP A 153 -1.84 -13.25 6.71
C TRP A 153 -1.03 -13.93 7.83
N ARG A 154 -0.60 -15.18 7.61
CA ARG A 154 0.25 -15.92 8.57
C ARG A 154 1.62 -15.26 8.79
N GLU A 155 2.19 -14.69 7.74
CA GLU A 155 3.46 -13.95 7.82
C GLU A 155 3.27 -12.63 8.57
N ALA A 156 2.22 -11.86 8.27
CA ALA A 156 1.90 -10.60 8.95
C ALA A 156 1.68 -10.80 10.46
N VAL A 157 0.88 -11.79 10.86
CA VAL A 157 0.69 -12.16 12.28
C VAL A 157 2.02 -12.54 12.94
N LYS A 158 2.88 -13.29 12.25
CA LYS A 158 4.22 -13.65 12.74
C LYS A 158 5.10 -12.41 12.90
N MET A 159 5.08 -11.50 11.93
CA MET A 159 5.83 -10.26 11.94
C MET A 159 5.44 -9.41 13.14
N PHE A 160 4.14 -9.17 13.35
CA PHE A 160 3.63 -8.45 14.53
C PHE A 160 4.12 -9.09 15.83
N ARG A 161 3.87 -10.39 16.02
CA ARG A 161 4.25 -11.12 17.25
C ARG A 161 5.73 -11.10 17.56
N LYS A 162 6.59 -10.91 16.55
CA LYS A 162 8.05 -10.97 16.66
C LYS A 162 8.74 -9.62 16.51
N SER A 163 7.97 -8.53 16.47
CA SER A 163 8.46 -7.17 16.32
C SER A 163 8.04 -6.33 17.52
N SER A 164 8.74 -6.50 18.64
CA SER A 164 8.40 -5.82 19.90
C SER A 164 8.42 -4.29 19.77
N TYR A 165 9.22 -3.74 18.86
CA TYR A 165 9.24 -2.31 18.55
C TYR A 165 7.91 -1.77 17.99
N LEU A 166 6.99 -2.63 17.53
CA LEU A 166 5.65 -2.23 17.07
C LEU A 166 4.60 -2.23 18.19
N HIS A 167 4.90 -2.83 19.34
CA HIS A 167 3.92 -3.09 20.41
C HIS A 167 3.56 -1.84 21.20
N GLN A 168 4.39 -0.80 21.13
CA GLN A 168 4.17 0.51 21.74
C GLN A 168 3.37 1.46 20.84
N LEU A 169 3.18 1.11 19.57
CA LEU A 169 2.50 1.99 18.62
C LEU A 169 0.98 1.89 18.78
N PRO A 170 0.23 3.00 18.63
CA PRO A 170 -1.21 2.93 18.51
C PRO A 170 -1.59 2.09 17.28
N MET A 171 -2.63 1.27 17.42
CA MET A 171 -3.10 0.35 16.39
C MET A 171 -4.32 0.93 15.69
N LEU A 172 -4.22 1.19 14.39
CA LEU A 172 -5.38 1.50 13.55
C LEU A 172 -6.05 0.19 13.12
N SER A 173 -7.29 -0.01 13.55
CA SER A 173 -8.07 -1.22 13.26
C SER A 173 -9.41 -0.89 12.62
N PHE A 174 -9.78 -1.63 11.58
CA PHE A 174 -11.09 -1.49 10.93
C PHE A 174 -12.11 -2.46 11.52
N SER A 175 -13.33 -1.99 11.75
CA SER A 175 -14.43 -2.82 12.23
C SER A 175 -14.86 -3.87 11.20
N ALA A 176 -15.43 -4.98 11.68
CA ALA A 176 -15.98 -6.02 10.80
C ALA A 176 -17.02 -5.48 9.81
N GLU A 177 -17.82 -4.49 10.24
CA GLU A 177 -18.78 -3.80 9.36
C GLU A 177 -18.08 -3.05 8.23
N THR A 178 -17.02 -2.30 8.53
CA THR A 178 -16.24 -1.56 7.52
C THR A 178 -15.63 -2.50 6.49
N LEU A 179 -15.04 -3.61 6.96
CA LEU A 179 -14.49 -4.65 6.10
C LEU A 179 -15.58 -5.30 5.22
N ALA A 180 -16.75 -5.60 5.79
CA ALA A 180 -17.88 -6.16 5.05
C ALA A 180 -18.42 -5.18 3.99
N ARG A 181 -18.59 -3.90 4.33
CA ARG A 181 -19.01 -2.85 3.38
C ARG A 181 -18.02 -2.72 2.22
N TYR A 182 -16.71 -2.76 2.51
CA TYR A 182 -15.68 -2.75 1.47
C TYR A 182 -15.79 -3.98 0.54
N GLN A 183 -15.96 -5.18 1.09
CA GLN A 183 -16.13 -6.40 0.29
C GLN A 183 -17.41 -6.40 -0.56
N LEU A 184 -18.51 -5.88 -0.03
CA LEU A 184 -19.76 -5.70 -0.78
C LEU A 184 -19.56 -4.77 -1.98
N ARG A 185 -18.86 -3.63 -1.79
CA ARG A 185 -18.50 -2.72 -2.90
C ARG A 185 -17.65 -3.43 -3.98
N LYS A 186 -16.77 -4.34 -3.57
CA LYS A 186 -15.91 -5.12 -4.47
C LYS A 186 -16.63 -6.27 -5.19
N GLY A 187 -17.77 -6.74 -4.66
CA GLY A 187 -18.47 -7.93 -5.16
C GLY A 187 -17.68 -9.24 -4.95
N SER A 188 -16.77 -9.28 -3.96
CA SER A 188 -15.93 -10.44 -3.66
C SER A 188 -16.36 -11.12 -2.36
N ARG A 189 -16.18 -12.44 -2.27
CA ARG A 189 -16.43 -13.26 -1.07
C ARG A 189 -15.15 -13.64 -0.32
N ASP A 190 -13.99 -13.12 -0.73
CA ASP A 190 -12.73 -13.38 -0.03
C ASP A 190 -12.59 -12.41 1.15
N PHE A 191 -12.47 -12.99 2.35
CA PHE A 191 -12.33 -12.23 3.60
C PHE A 191 -10.92 -11.70 3.87
N GLN A 192 -9.92 -12.09 3.06
CA GLN A 192 -8.54 -11.64 3.23
C GLN A 192 -8.22 -10.50 2.26
N MET A 193 -7.93 -9.33 2.82
CA MET A 193 -7.56 -8.14 2.08
C MET A 193 -6.06 -8.13 1.76
N GLY A 194 -5.71 -7.69 0.56
CA GLY A 194 -4.31 -7.39 0.21
C GLY A 194 -3.85 -6.05 0.80
N THR A 195 -2.54 -5.84 0.82
CA THR A 195 -1.89 -4.64 1.40
C THR A 195 -2.38 -3.33 0.78
N ALA A 196 -2.59 -3.28 -0.54
CA ALA A 196 -3.18 -2.10 -1.19
C ALA A 196 -4.61 -1.80 -0.72
N GLU A 197 -5.42 -2.83 -0.44
CA GLU A 197 -6.80 -2.65 0.02
C GLU A 197 -6.85 -2.11 1.45
N VAL A 198 -5.94 -2.56 2.31
CA VAL A 198 -5.74 -2.01 3.65
C VAL A 198 -5.35 -0.54 3.56
N ALA A 199 -4.44 -0.17 2.64
CA ALA A 199 -4.06 1.22 2.41
C ALA A 199 -5.22 2.08 1.89
N ILE A 200 -6.09 1.55 1.03
CA ILE A 200 -7.30 2.23 0.57
C ILE A 200 -8.19 2.58 1.77
N LEU A 201 -8.51 1.60 2.63
CA LEU A 201 -9.29 1.86 3.85
C LEU A 201 -8.61 2.87 4.78
N THR A 202 -7.28 2.84 4.85
CA THR A 202 -6.48 3.78 5.64
C THR A 202 -6.64 5.21 5.12
N LEU A 203 -6.54 5.42 3.81
CA LEU A 203 -6.77 6.73 3.19
C LEU A 203 -8.22 7.21 3.40
N GLN A 204 -9.22 6.32 3.33
CA GLN A 204 -10.61 6.67 3.65
C GLN A 204 -10.77 7.11 5.11
N SER A 205 -10.14 6.40 6.06
CA SER A 205 -10.18 6.80 7.47
C SER A 205 -9.48 8.14 7.75
N LEU A 206 -8.54 8.55 6.89
CA LEU A 206 -7.90 9.86 6.93
C LEU A 206 -8.76 10.97 6.29
N GLY A 207 -9.89 10.62 5.67
CA GLY A 207 -10.72 11.56 4.91
C GLY A 207 -10.18 11.86 3.50
N GLU A 208 -9.18 11.12 3.01
CA GLU A 208 -8.61 11.29 1.68
C GLU A 208 -9.29 10.40 0.63
N GLU A 209 -10.61 10.54 0.48
CA GLU A 209 -11.43 9.70 -0.42
C GLU A 209 -10.92 9.73 -1.87
N GLY A 210 -10.52 10.90 -2.40
CA GLY A 210 -9.99 10.99 -3.75
C GLY A 210 -8.68 10.20 -3.93
N CYS A 211 -7.78 10.23 -2.94
CA CYS A 211 -6.56 9.41 -2.95
C CYS A 211 -6.90 7.92 -2.85
N ALA A 212 -7.86 7.55 -2.00
CA ALA A 212 -8.33 6.18 -1.84
C ALA A 212 -8.93 5.62 -3.14
N ASP A 213 -9.78 6.40 -3.82
CA ASP A 213 -10.41 6.04 -5.09
C ASP A 213 -9.40 5.88 -6.23
N ALA A 214 -8.40 6.76 -6.29
CA ALA A 214 -7.31 6.66 -7.25
C ALA A 214 -6.47 5.40 -7.00
N LEU A 215 -6.14 5.08 -5.74
CA LEU A 215 -5.41 3.86 -5.39
C LEU A 215 -6.22 2.59 -5.67
N ASP A 216 -7.54 2.59 -5.41
CA ASP A 216 -8.44 1.49 -5.74
C ASP A 216 -8.52 1.25 -7.25
N THR A 217 -8.62 2.31 -8.04
CA THR A 217 -8.63 2.22 -9.50
C THR A 217 -7.28 1.73 -10.05
N TRP A 218 -6.16 2.19 -9.48
CA TRP A 218 -4.83 1.71 -9.81
C TRP A 218 -4.64 0.22 -9.46
N PHE A 219 -5.17 -0.22 -8.31
CA PHE A 219 -5.16 -1.62 -7.92
C PHE A 219 -5.99 -2.49 -8.85
N LYS A 220 -7.21 -2.07 -9.21
CA LYS A 220 -8.06 -2.75 -10.21
C LYS A 220 -7.35 -2.85 -11.55
N LEU A 221 -6.69 -1.78 -12.01
CA LEU A 221 -5.90 -1.77 -13.24
C LEU A 221 -4.76 -2.81 -13.20
N PHE A 222 -4.04 -2.88 -12.08
CA PHE A 222 -2.99 -3.87 -11.87
C PHE A 222 -3.52 -5.31 -11.92
N ILE A 223 -4.63 -5.60 -11.22
CA ILE A 223 -5.26 -6.93 -11.22
C ILE A 223 -5.74 -7.30 -12.64
N SER A 224 -6.47 -6.42 -13.32
CA SER A 224 -6.94 -6.65 -14.69
C SER A 224 -5.79 -6.93 -15.66
N SER A 225 -4.70 -6.15 -15.55
CA SER A 225 -3.50 -6.33 -16.39
C SER A 225 -2.76 -7.64 -16.10
N SER A 226 -2.68 -8.04 -14.83
CA SER A 226 -2.07 -9.31 -14.39
C SER A 226 -2.89 -10.53 -14.86
N LEU A 227 -4.22 -10.45 -14.82
CA LEU A 227 -5.12 -11.52 -15.26
C LEU A 227 -5.17 -11.66 -16.78
N ALA A 228 -5.11 -10.56 -17.53
CA ALA A 228 -5.07 -10.57 -19.00
C ALA A 228 -3.88 -11.40 -19.56
N THR A 229 -2.81 -11.52 -18.78
CA THR A 229 -1.65 -12.35 -19.13
C THR A 229 -1.90 -13.86 -18.93
N ARG A 230 -2.73 -14.24 -17.95
CA ARG A 230 -2.87 -15.64 -17.50
C ARG A 230 -3.84 -16.47 -18.35
N SER A 231 -4.64 -15.85 -19.19
CA SER A 231 -5.70 -16.53 -19.91
C SER A 231 -5.55 -16.40 -21.42
N ARG A 232 -5.15 -17.49 -22.08
CA ARG A 232 -5.40 -17.65 -23.53
C ARG A 232 -6.90 -17.79 -23.85
N LEU A 233 -7.75 -17.97 -22.83
CA LEU A 233 -9.16 -18.39 -22.97
C LEU A 233 -10.19 -17.38 -22.44
N VAL A 234 -9.78 -16.35 -21.69
CA VAL A 234 -10.67 -15.33 -21.13
C VAL A 234 -10.29 -14.00 -21.76
N LYS A 235 -11.13 -13.54 -22.68
CA LYS A 235 -11.16 -12.17 -23.18
C LYS A 235 -11.54 -11.23 -22.03
N HIS A 236 -10.64 -10.99 -21.06
CA HIS A 236 -10.73 -9.74 -20.32
C HIS A 236 -10.43 -8.64 -21.34
N LYS A 237 -11.47 -7.85 -21.62
CA LYS A 237 -11.49 -6.97 -22.77
C LYS A 237 -10.43 -5.89 -22.56
N PRO A 238 -9.53 -5.64 -23.53
CA PRO A 238 -8.66 -4.46 -23.53
C PRO A 238 -9.42 -3.17 -23.18
N GLU A 239 -10.72 -3.11 -23.53
CA GLU A 239 -11.68 -2.09 -23.11
C GLU A 239 -11.71 -1.81 -21.60
N GLN A 240 -11.70 -2.84 -20.74
CA GLN A 240 -11.74 -2.65 -19.28
C GLN A 240 -10.44 -2.02 -18.77
N ILE A 241 -9.29 -2.49 -19.27
CA ILE A 241 -7.98 -1.91 -18.93
C ILE A 241 -7.94 -0.45 -19.39
N GLN A 242 -8.44 -0.16 -20.59
CA GLN A 242 -8.50 1.20 -21.12
C GLN A 242 -9.42 2.11 -20.31
N LEU A 243 -10.59 1.61 -19.90
CA LEU A 243 -11.53 2.34 -19.04
C LEU A 243 -10.90 2.67 -17.70
N LEU A 244 -10.21 1.72 -17.06
CA LEU A 244 -9.52 1.94 -15.78
C LEU A 244 -8.38 2.95 -15.92
N LYS A 245 -7.64 2.92 -17.04
CA LYS A 245 -6.60 3.94 -17.33
C LYS A 245 -7.22 5.35 -17.44
N GLN A 246 -8.34 5.49 -18.15
CA GLN A 246 -9.03 6.77 -18.31
C GLN A 246 -9.62 7.27 -16.99
N GLN A 247 -10.25 6.38 -16.23
CA GLN A 247 -10.80 6.69 -14.91
C GLN A 247 -9.71 7.17 -13.96
N PHE A 248 -8.59 6.44 -13.88
CA PHE A 248 -7.46 6.83 -13.04
C PHE A 248 -6.90 8.21 -13.43
N ALA A 249 -6.70 8.46 -14.72
CA ALA A 249 -6.20 9.75 -15.20
C ALA A 249 -7.15 10.91 -14.83
N ARG A 250 -8.47 10.69 -14.92
CA ARG A 250 -9.47 11.67 -14.51
C ARG A 250 -9.42 11.93 -13.01
N GLN A 251 -9.46 10.89 -12.18
CA GLN A 251 -9.40 11.03 -10.71
C GLN A 251 -8.17 11.81 -10.25
N VAL A 252 -7.00 11.54 -10.84
CA VAL A 252 -5.77 12.29 -10.55
C VAL A 252 -5.92 13.77 -10.95
N THR A 253 -6.51 14.04 -12.12
CA THR A 253 -6.71 15.42 -12.58
C THR A 253 -7.66 16.19 -11.67
N ASP A 254 -8.74 15.55 -11.24
CA ASP A 254 -9.74 16.13 -10.33
C ASP A 254 -9.08 16.47 -8.97
N LEU A 255 -8.28 15.56 -8.41
CA LEU A 255 -7.51 15.77 -7.17
C LEU A 255 -6.61 17.02 -7.20
N TYR A 256 -5.85 17.21 -8.28
CA TYR A 256 -4.98 18.39 -8.40
C TYR A 256 -5.77 19.68 -8.68
N SER A 257 -6.94 19.58 -9.31
CA SER A 257 -7.81 20.74 -9.55
C SER A 257 -8.43 21.24 -8.24
N GLU A 258 -8.86 20.32 -7.37
CA GLU A 258 -9.44 20.65 -6.06
C GLU A 258 -8.45 21.35 -5.13
N GLN A 259 -7.15 21.06 -5.25
CA GLN A 259 -6.09 21.72 -4.48
C GLN A 259 -5.84 23.17 -4.88
N ILE A 260 -6.07 23.51 -6.16
CA ILE A 260 -5.90 24.89 -6.66
C ILE A 260 -7.03 25.79 -6.15
N THR A 261 -8.24 25.24 -5.97
CA THR A 261 -9.40 26.01 -5.45
C THR A 261 -9.40 26.28 -3.95
N TYR A 262 -8.53 25.63 -3.17
CA TYR A 262 -8.50 25.76 -1.70
C TYR A 262 -7.42 26.71 -1.15
N HIS A 263 -6.69 27.41 -2.03
CA HIS A 263 -5.76 28.49 -1.65
C HIS A 263 -6.30 29.88 -2.06
N PRO A 264 -7.01 30.59 -1.16
CA PRO A 264 -7.13 32.05 -1.21
C PRO A 264 -5.82 32.75 -0.79
#